data_AF-A0A7L3CM64-F1
#
_entry.id   AF-A0A7L3CM64-F1
#
_cell.length_a   1.000
_cell.length_b   1.000
_cell.length_c   1.000
_cell.angle_alpha   90.00
_cell.angle_beta   90.00
_cell.angle_gamma   90.00
#
_symmetry.space_group_name_H-M   'P 1'
#
loop_
_entity.id
_entity.type
_entity.pdbx_description
1 polymer ?
#
loop_
_entity_poly.entity_id
_entity_poly.type
_entity_poly.pdbx_seq_one_letter_code
_entity_poly.pdbx_strand_id
1 'polypeptide(L)'
;MERFGGGGAGGYEAAAEQQLSRQQERHYRLLSELQALVKALPSPCQQRLSYTTLSDLALALLDGTVFEIVQGLLEIQHLTEKNLYSQRLQLHSEHRGQRQIFHFFSVNCYLFQAVEQRIREEQRMMDEKIVLELDQKVIDQQSTLEKAGVSGFYITTNPQELTLQMNLLELIRKLQQKESESEKAFS
;
A
#
# COMPACT_ATOMS: atom_id res chain seq x y z
N MET A 1 -21.95 7.44 -62.82
CA MET A 1 -20.64 7.37 -62.15
C MET A 1 -20.85 7.78 -60.70
N GLU A 2 -20.32 6.97 -59.80
CA GLU A 2 -20.85 6.69 -58.46
C GLU A 2 -20.77 7.85 -57.46
N ARG A 3 -21.82 7.96 -56.62
CA ARG A 3 -21.77 8.70 -55.35
C ARG A 3 -20.94 7.88 -54.36
N PHE A 4 -19.69 8.26 -54.15
CA PHE A 4 -18.89 7.72 -53.04
C PHE A 4 -19.19 8.46 -51.75
N GLY A 5 -19.53 7.68 -50.72
CA GLY A 5 -20.03 8.13 -49.44
C GLY A 5 -18.99 8.87 -48.59
N GLY A 6 -19.38 10.05 -48.10
CA GLY A 6 -18.81 10.66 -46.91
C GLY A 6 -19.64 10.21 -45.71
N GLY A 7 -19.18 9.17 -45.01
CA GLY A 7 -19.90 8.60 -43.85
C GLY A 7 -19.00 8.12 -42.70
N GLY A 8 -17.68 8.31 -42.79
CA GLY A 8 -16.74 7.82 -41.78
C GLY A 8 -16.37 8.82 -40.69
N ALA A 9 -16.64 10.11 -40.88
CA ALA A 9 -16.10 11.18 -40.05
C ALA A 9 -16.82 11.37 -38.70
N GLY A 10 -18.15 11.44 -38.71
CA GLY A 10 -18.90 11.78 -37.50
C GLY A 10 -18.98 10.67 -36.43
N GLY A 11 -18.64 9.43 -36.79
CA GLY A 11 -18.76 8.28 -35.86
C GLY A 11 -17.66 8.23 -34.80
N TYR A 12 -16.43 8.66 -35.14
CA TYR A 12 -15.31 8.67 -34.19
C TYR A 12 -15.37 9.86 -33.23
N GLU A 13 -15.83 11.04 -33.69
CA GLU A 13 -16.02 12.22 -32.84
C GLU A 13 -17.10 11.98 -31.78
N ALA A 14 -18.25 11.43 -32.19
CA ALA A 14 -19.33 11.12 -31.26
C ALA A 14 -18.94 10.05 -30.21
N ALA A 15 -18.13 9.06 -30.60
CA ALA A 15 -17.61 8.05 -29.66
C ALA A 15 -16.59 8.62 -28.67
N ALA A 16 -15.71 9.52 -29.14
CA ALA A 16 -14.73 10.20 -28.28
C ALA A 16 -15.40 11.14 -27.27
N GLU A 17 -16.43 11.89 -27.68
CA GLU A 17 -17.21 12.76 -26.81
C GLU A 17 -17.98 11.97 -25.73
N GLN A 18 -18.56 10.83 -26.10
CA GLN A 18 -19.20 9.93 -25.12
C GLN A 18 -18.20 9.37 -24.11
N GLN A 19 -16.99 9.01 -24.55
CA GLN A 19 -15.96 8.49 -23.67
C GLN A 19 -15.45 9.57 -22.68
N LEU A 20 -15.23 10.79 -23.17
CA LEU A 20 -14.89 11.94 -22.33
C LEU A 20 -15.97 12.22 -21.29
N SER A 21 -17.25 12.17 -21.69
CA SER A 21 -18.37 12.39 -20.78
C SER A 21 -18.44 11.32 -19.68
N ARG A 22 -18.22 10.04 -20.04
CA ARG A 22 -18.14 8.93 -19.06
C ARG A 22 -16.97 9.08 -18.11
N GLN A 23 -15.79 9.49 -18.60
CA GLN A 23 -14.63 9.74 -17.75
C GLN A 23 -14.85 10.93 -16.80
N GLN A 24 -15.46 12.01 -17.28
CA GLN A 24 -15.83 13.14 -16.43
C GLN A 24 -16.83 12.74 -15.35
N GLU A 25 -17.88 11.99 -15.70
CA GLU A 25 -18.82 11.47 -14.71
C GLU A 25 -18.14 10.60 -13.65
N ARG A 26 -17.25 9.69 -14.06
CA ARG A 26 -16.49 8.86 -13.12
C ARG A 26 -15.58 9.73 -12.24
N HIS A 27 -14.90 10.71 -12.81
CA HIS A 27 -14.04 11.64 -12.06
C HIS A 27 -14.82 12.40 -10.99
N TYR A 28 -15.97 12.98 -11.34
CA TYR A 28 -16.83 13.67 -10.37
C TYR A 28 -17.33 12.75 -9.26
N ARG A 29 -17.69 11.50 -9.58
CA ARG A 29 -18.10 10.51 -8.58
C ARG A 29 -16.97 10.19 -7.61
N LEU A 30 -15.79 9.83 -8.13
CA LEU A 30 -14.61 9.53 -7.31
C LEU A 30 -14.21 10.71 -6.44
N LEU A 31 -14.20 11.93 -6.99
CA LEU A 31 -13.86 13.15 -6.26
C LEU A 31 -14.87 13.43 -5.13
N SER A 32 -16.16 13.27 -5.39
CA SER A 32 -17.22 13.45 -4.38
C SER A 32 -17.05 12.43 -3.24
N GLU A 33 -16.76 11.18 -3.56
CA GLU A 33 -16.51 10.15 -2.55
C GLU A 33 -15.23 10.40 -1.74
N LEU A 34 -14.14 10.80 -2.40
CA LEU A 34 -12.90 11.21 -1.73
C LEU A 34 -13.16 12.36 -0.75
N GLN A 35 -13.89 13.40 -1.17
CA GLN A 35 -14.26 14.51 -0.29
C GLN A 35 -15.11 14.06 0.91
N ALA A 36 -16.03 13.12 0.72
CA ALA A 36 -16.81 12.55 1.81
C ALA A 36 -15.94 11.76 2.79
N LEU A 37 -14.98 10.97 2.29
CA LEU A 37 -14.04 10.22 3.12
C LEU A 37 -13.07 11.13 3.88
N VAL A 38 -12.61 12.23 3.26
CA VAL A 38 -11.74 13.23 3.91
C VAL A 38 -12.45 13.89 5.09
N LYS A 39 -13.75 14.18 4.99
CA LYS A 39 -14.53 14.74 6.11
C LYS A 39 -14.58 13.83 7.34
N ALA A 40 -14.35 12.53 7.17
CA ALA A 40 -14.28 11.56 8.26
C ALA A 40 -12.88 11.45 8.89
N LEU A 41 -11.85 12.08 8.33
CA LEU A 41 -10.48 12.09 8.88
C LEU A 41 -10.31 13.14 9.99
N PRO A 42 -9.32 13.02 10.89
CA PRO A 42 -9.00 14.05 11.87
C PRO A 42 -8.65 15.40 11.23
N SER A 43 -9.04 16.51 11.87
CA SER A 43 -8.90 17.88 11.34
C SER A 43 -7.50 18.26 10.84
N PRO A 44 -6.38 17.88 11.51
CA PRO A 44 -5.04 18.17 11.00
C PRO A 44 -4.74 17.53 9.64
N CYS A 45 -5.38 16.39 9.33
CA CYS A 45 -5.21 15.69 8.06
C CYS A 45 -6.02 16.37 6.95
N GLN A 46 -7.25 16.83 7.28
CA GLN A 46 -8.12 17.51 6.33
C GLN A 46 -7.48 18.77 5.75
N GLN A 47 -6.82 19.56 6.60
CA GLN A 47 -6.19 20.83 6.19
C GLN A 47 -5.03 20.65 5.21
N ARG A 48 -4.40 19.47 5.20
CA ARG A 48 -3.29 19.15 4.29
C ARG A 48 -3.76 18.65 2.93
N LEU A 49 -5.03 18.24 2.82
CA LEU A 49 -5.61 17.68 1.60
C LEU A 49 -6.35 18.79 0.84
N SER A 50 -5.62 19.44 -0.06
CA SER A 50 -6.18 20.47 -0.94
C SER A 50 -7.13 19.86 -1.99
N TYR A 51 -8.06 20.68 -2.51
CA TYR A 51 -8.94 20.26 -3.60
C TYR A 51 -8.15 19.77 -4.83
N THR A 52 -7.05 20.46 -5.17
CA THR A 52 -6.18 20.08 -6.30
C THR A 52 -5.59 18.69 -6.09
N THR A 53 -5.08 18.39 -4.90
CA THR A 53 -4.56 17.04 -4.57
C THR A 53 -5.64 15.96 -4.70
N LEU A 54 -6.87 16.23 -4.24
CA LEU A 54 -7.98 15.27 -4.36
C LEU A 54 -8.43 15.08 -5.81
N SER A 55 -8.42 16.15 -6.60
CA SER A 55 -8.74 16.10 -8.03
C SER A 55 -7.70 15.31 -8.82
N ASP A 56 -6.42 15.55 -8.56
CA ASP A 56 -5.30 14.82 -9.18
C ASP A 56 -5.31 13.35 -8.79
N LEU A 57 -5.61 13.06 -7.52
CA LEU A 57 -5.79 11.68 -7.06
C LEU A 57 -6.97 11.00 -7.76
N ALA A 58 -8.11 11.66 -7.87
CA ALA A 58 -9.26 11.12 -8.58
C ALA A 58 -8.96 10.82 -10.06
N LEU A 59 -8.15 11.66 -10.72
CA LEU A 59 -7.67 11.39 -12.09
C LEU A 59 -6.79 10.15 -12.16
N ALA A 60 -5.85 9.98 -11.23
CA ALA A 60 -4.97 8.82 -11.18
C ALA A 60 -5.74 7.50 -10.92
N LEU A 61 -6.91 7.56 -10.28
CA LEU A 61 -7.75 6.40 -9.98
C LEU A 61 -8.74 6.05 -11.11
N LEU A 62 -8.84 6.86 -12.17
CA LEU A 62 -9.88 6.71 -13.20
C LEU A 62 -9.83 5.42 -13.99
N ASP A 63 -8.65 4.84 -14.20
CA ASP A 63 -8.46 3.64 -15.01
C ASP A 63 -8.55 2.35 -14.17
N GLY A 64 -8.47 2.47 -12.85
CA GLY A 64 -8.45 1.36 -11.90
C GLY A 64 -7.07 0.73 -11.69
N THR A 65 -6.06 1.08 -12.48
CA THR A 65 -4.70 0.51 -12.40
C THR A 65 -4.09 0.74 -11.02
N VAL A 66 -4.28 1.95 -10.47
CA VAL A 66 -3.76 2.29 -9.13
C VAL A 66 -4.39 1.44 -8.02
N PHE A 67 -5.66 1.04 -8.15
CA PHE A 67 -6.28 0.13 -7.17
C PHE A 67 -5.64 -1.26 -7.20
N GLU A 68 -5.33 -1.77 -8.40
CA GLU A 68 -4.63 -3.05 -8.55
C GLU A 68 -3.20 -2.97 -7.99
N ILE A 69 -2.50 -1.87 -8.23
CA ILE A 69 -1.16 -1.63 -7.66
C ILE A 69 -1.22 -1.63 -6.13
N VAL A 70 -2.14 -0.86 -5.54
CA VAL A 70 -2.28 -0.79 -4.07
C VAL A 70 -2.64 -2.16 -3.48
N GLN A 71 -3.49 -2.93 -4.16
CA GLN A 71 -3.84 -4.29 -3.73
C GLN A 71 -2.62 -5.24 -3.80
N GLY A 72 -1.85 -5.19 -4.89
CA GLY A 72 -0.63 -5.99 -5.02
C GLY A 72 0.44 -5.62 -3.98
N LEU A 73 0.62 -4.32 -3.70
CA LEU A 73 1.53 -3.86 -2.65
C LEU A 73 1.11 -4.35 -1.26
N LEU A 74 -0.19 -4.40 -0.98
CA LEU A 74 -0.74 -4.91 0.28
C LEU A 74 -0.50 -6.42 0.43
N GLU A 75 -0.67 -7.18 -0.64
CA GLU A 75 -0.39 -8.62 -0.64
C GLU A 75 1.09 -8.93 -0.42
N ILE A 76 1.97 -8.19 -1.10
CA ILE A 76 3.42 -8.28 -0.91
C ILE A 76 3.80 -7.94 0.54
N GLN A 77 3.19 -6.90 1.11
CA GLN A 77 3.40 -6.52 2.51
C GLN A 77 3.01 -7.66 3.46
N HIS A 78 1.79 -8.17 3.35
CA HIS A 78 1.32 -9.25 4.22
C HIS A 78 2.18 -10.52 4.11
N LEU A 79 2.60 -10.89 2.88
CA LEU A 79 3.47 -12.04 2.67
C LEU A 79 4.84 -11.83 3.33
N THR A 80 5.41 -10.64 3.20
CA THR A 80 6.69 -10.26 3.80
C THR A 80 6.62 -10.31 5.33
N GLU A 81 5.61 -9.66 5.92
CA GLU A 81 5.38 -9.65 7.37
C GLU A 81 5.19 -11.07 7.93
N LYS A 82 4.39 -11.90 7.25
CA LYS A 82 4.18 -13.31 7.63
C LYS A 82 5.48 -14.11 7.58
N ASN A 83 6.32 -13.88 6.58
CA ASN A 83 7.59 -14.57 6.43
C ASN A 83 8.58 -14.15 7.54
N LEU A 84 8.73 -12.85 7.79
CA LEU A 84 9.56 -12.30 8.87
C LEU A 84 9.10 -12.80 10.25
N TYR A 85 7.79 -12.82 10.50
CA TYR A 85 7.24 -13.37 11.74
C TYR A 85 7.56 -14.86 11.90
N SER A 86 7.43 -15.63 10.83
CA SER A 86 7.71 -17.07 10.83
C SER A 86 9.19 -17.35 11.07
N GLN A 87 10.10 -16.59 10.45
CA GLN A 87 11.54 -16.64 10.72
C GLN A 87 11.83 -16.33 12.20
N ARG A 88 11.20 -15.28 12.75
CA ARG A 88 11.34 -14.92 14.18
C ARG A 88 10.89 -16.00 15.12
N LEU A 89 9.74 -16.61 14.83
CA LEU A 89 9.20 -17.70 15.62
C LEU A 89 10.10 -18.93 15.57
N GLN A 90 10.63 -19.27 14.40
CA GLN A 90 11.55 -20.39 14.22
C GLN A 90 12.82 -20.19 15.04
N LEU A 91 13.48 -19.03 14.93
CA LEU A 91 14.69 -18.75 15.71
C LEU A 91 14.43 -18.88 17.22
N HIS A 92 13.30 -18.34 17.69
CA HIS A 92 12.92 -18.46 19.10
C HIS A 92 12.69 -19.91 19.52
N SER A 93 12.11 -20.75 18.66
CA SER A 93 11.94 -22.18 18.93
C SER A 93 13.27 -22.93 19.01
N GLU A 94 14.23 -22.59 18.14
CA GLU A 94 15.58 -23.16 18.13
C GLU A 94 16.33 -22.78 19.41
N HIS A 95 16.29 -21.50 19.82
CA HIS A 95 16.87 -21.03 21.07
C HIS A 95 16.27 -21.72 22.30
N ARG A 96 14.96 -21.97 22.31
CA ARG A 96 14.30 -22.72 23.39
C ARG A 96 14.85 -24.15 23.48
N GLY A 97 15.02 -24.81 22.34
CA GLY A 97 15.62 -26.16 22.28
C GLY A 97 17.07 -26.17 22.77
N GLN A 98 17.89 -25.21 22.31
CA GLN A 98 19.28 -25.06 22.74
C GLN A 98 19.38 -24.86 24.26
N ARG A 99 18.54 -24.00 24.85
CA ARG A 99 18.50 -23.78 26.30
C ARG A 99 18.14 -25.05 27.07
N GLN A 100 17.16 -25.82 26.60
CA GLN A 100 16.76 -27.07 27.26
C GLN A 100 17.88 -28.10 27.27
N ILE A 101 18.52 -28.30 26.12
CA ILE A 101 19.67 -29.19 25.99
C ILE A 101 20.78 -28.72 26.94
N PHE A 102 21.14 -27.43 26.89
CA PHE A 102 22.25 -26.92 27.69
C PHE A 102 21.98 -26.98 29.19
N HIS A 103 20.75 -26.68 29.62
CA HIS A 103 20.33 -26.80 31.02
C HIS A 103 20.37 -28.24 31.51
N PHE A 104 20.09 -29.22 30.65
CA PHE A 104 20.12 -30.64 31.03
C PHE A 104 21.56 -31.18 31.17
N PHE A 105 22.47 -30.74 30.31
CA PHE A 105 23.84 -31.29 30.22
C PHE A 105 24.91 -30.46 30.95
N SER A 106 24.67 -29.20 31.30
CA SER A 106 25.73 -28.32 31.80
C SER A 106 25.68 -28.09 33.31
N VAL A 107 26.78 -28.45 33.98
CA VAL A 107 27.11 -28.04 35.37
C VAL A 107 28.00 -26.76 35.37
N ASN A 108 28.40 -26.29 34.19
CA ASN A 108 29.38 -25.22 34.00
C ASN A 108 28.70 -23.87 33.71
N CYS A 109 28.87 -22.91 34.62
CA CYS A 109 28.27 -21.58 34.57
C CYS A 109 28.79 -20.73 33.38
N TYR A 110 30.09 -20.84 33.03
CA TYR A 110 30.70 -20.03 31.98
C TYR A 110 30.21 -20.41 30.59
N LEU A 111 30.07 -21.71 30.31
CA LEU A 111 29.56 -22.16 29.02
C LEU A 111 28.08 -21.81 28.83
N PHE A 112 27.28 -21.88 29.90
CA PHE A 112 25.89 -21.44 29.87
C PHE A 112 25.78 -19.94 29.56
N GLN A 113 26.64 -19.12 30.18
CA GLN A 113 26.69 -17.69 29.92
C GLN A 113 27.06 -17.36 28.47
N ALA A 114 28.01 -18.09 27.87
CA ALA A 114 28.38 -17.91 26.47
C ALA A 114 27.23 -18.24 25.50
N VAL A 115 26.49 -19.34 25.75
CA VAL A 115 25.31 -19.72 24.96
C VAL A 115 24.20 -18.67 25.10
N GLU A 116 23.93 -18.20 26.31
CA GLU A 116 22.94 -17.13 26.55
C GLU A 116 23.31 -15.83 25.83
N GLN A 117 24.60 -15.45 25.81
CA GLN A 117 25.06 -14.28 25.06
C GLN A 117 24.85 -14.44 23.56
N ARG A 118 25.23 -15.59 22.99
CA ARG A 118 25.00 -15.88 21.57
C ARG A 118 23.52 -15.80 21.21
N ILE A 119 22.64 -16.40 22.02
CA ILE A 119 21.18 -16.35 21.80
C ILE A 119 20.67 -14.90 21.77
N ARG A 120 21.12 -14.05 22.70
CA ARG A 120 20.74 -12.63 22.73
C ARG A 120 21.23 -11.87 21.50
N GLU A 121 22.46 -12.13 21.07
CA GLU A 121 23.02 -11.50 19.87
C GLU A 121 22.25 -11.90 18.61
N GLU A 122 21.90 -13.18 18.47
CA GLU A 122 21.08 -13.66 17.35
C GLU A 122 19.69 -13.04 17.34
N GLN A 123 19.04 -12.90 18.50
CA GLN A 123 17.76 -12.20 18.62
C GLN A 123 17.88 -10.73 18.20
N ARG A 124 18.93 -10.04 18.67
CA ARG A 124 19.18 -8.65 18.29
C ARG A 124 19.40 -8.49 16.79
N MET A 125 20.26 -9.33 16.19
CA MET A 125 20.54 -9.27 14.75
C MET A 125 19.28 -9.54 13.91
N MET A 126 18.43 -10.46 14.36
CA MET A 126 17.18 -10.75 13.67
C MET A 126 16.18 -9.59 13.79
N ASP A 127 16.03 -9.00 14.98
CA ASP A 127 15.13 -7.86 15.17
C ASP A 127 15.58 -6.64 14.36
N GLU A 128 16.89 -6.37 14.30
CA GLU A 128 17.49 -5.34 13.45
C GLU A 128 17.22 -5.61 11.96
N LYS A 129 17.43 -6.85 11.51
CA LYS A 129 17.11 -7.27 10.14
C LYS A 129 15.64 -7.04 9.80
N ILE A 130 14.72 -7.38 10.71
CA ILE A 130 13.27 -7.17 10.49
C ILE A 130 12.96 -5.69 10.28
N VAL A 131 13.50 -4.80 11.12
CA VAL A 131 13.28 -3.35 10.98
C VAL A 131 13.80 -2.86 9.63
N LEU A 132 15.01 -3.24 9.24
CA LEU A 132 15.61 -2.83 7.97
C LEU A 132 14.82 -3.34 6.76
N GLU A 133 14.33 -4.57 6.79
CA GLU A 133 13.49 -5.10 5.71
C GLU A 133 12.14 -4.38 5.63
N LEU A 134 11.52 -4.05 6.76
CA LEU A 134 10.27 -3.28 6.79
C LEU A 134 10.46 -1.85 6.29
N ASP A 135 11.54 -1.18 6.70
CA ASP A 135 11.87 0.18 6.22
C ASP A 135 12.11 0.18 4.70
N GLN A 136 12.83 -0.83 4.18
CA GLN A 136 13.01 -0.98 2.74
C GLN A 136 11.67 -1.19 2.02
N LYS A 137 10.73 -1.93 2.60
CA LYS A 137 9.38 -2.09 2.03
C LYS A 137 8.60 -0.79 1.96
N VAL A 138 8.72 0.08 2.97
CA VAL A 138 8.10 1.42 2.92
C VAL A 138 8.67 2.22 1.75
N ILE A 139 9.99 2.21 1.56
CA ILE A 139 10.66 2.90 0.44
C ILE A 139 10.19 2.34 -0.91
N ASP A 140 10.14 1.02 -1.06
CA ASP A 140 9.71 0.34 -2.28
C ASP A 140 8.25 0.70 -2.64
N GLN A 141 7.36 0.70 -1.64
CA GLN A 141 5.96 1.09 -1.79
C GLN A 141 5.83 2.55 -2.22
N GLN A 142 6.53 3.47 -1.54
CA GLN A 142 6.55 4.89 -1.90
C GLN A 142 7.04 5.10 -3.34
N SER A 143 8.16 4.46 -3.72
CA SER A 143 8.72 4.56 -5.07
C SER A 143 7.79 4.00 -6.14
N THR A 144 7.08 2.90 -5.83
CA THR A 144 6.15 2.29 -6.78
C THR A 144 4.94 3.20 -7.02
N LEU A 145 4.37 3.80 -5.96
CA LEU A 145 3.23 4.70 -6.08
C LEU A 145 3.61 6.03 -6.75
N GLU A 146 4.80 6.55 -6.46
CA GLU A 146 5.35 7.73 -7.15
C GLU A 146 5.50 7.46 -8.66
N LYS A 147 6.08 6.31 -9.04
CA LYS A 147 6.24 5.91 -10.46
C LYS A 147 4.91 5.63 -11.16
N ALA A 148 3.90 5.19 -10.41
CA ALA A 148 2.54 5.01 -10.91
C ALA A 148 1.80 6.35 -11.08
N GLY A 149 2.41 7.48 -10.73
CA GLY A 149 1.84 8.81 -10.89
C GLY A 149 0.78 9.15 -9.83
N VAL A 150 0.76 8.44 -8.71
CA VAL A 150 -0.20 8.72 -7.63
C VAL A 150 0.21 9.99 -6.90
N SER A 151 -0.61 11.02 -7.00
CA SER A 151 -0.36 12.33 -6.37
C SER A 151 -0.17 12.21 -4.85
N GLY A 152 0.86 12.86 -4.32
CA GLY A 152 1.16 12.88 -2.89
C GLY A 152 2.14 11.80 -2.41
N PHE A 153 2.55 10.88 -3.29
CA PHE A 153 3.56 9.87 -2.99
C PHE A 153 4.93 10.25 -3.55
N TYR A 154 5.93 10.12 -2.69
CA TYR A 154 7.35 10.33 -2.96
C TYR A 154 8.14 9.70 -1.80
N ILE A 155 9.41 9.36 -2.03
CA ILE A 155 10.25 8.79 -0.97
C ILE A 155 10.50 9.82 0.14
N THR A 156 10.13 9.49 1.37
CA THR A 156 10.30 10.39 2.51
C THR A 156 10.37 9.62 3.83
N THR A 157 11.19 10.12 4.75
CA THR A 157 11.31 9.66 6.14
C THR A 157 10.71 10.65 7.13
N ASN A 158 10.15 11.77 6.64
CA ASN A 158 9.51 12.75 7.50
C ASN A 158 8.21 12.16 8.08
N PRO A 159 8.05 12.10 9.42
CA PRO A 159 6.90 11.45 10.06
C PRO A 159 5.56 12.10 9.72
N GLN A 160 5.53 13.41 9.45
CA GLN A 160 4.32 14.12 9.04
C GLN A 160 3.91 13.74 7.61
N GLU A 161 4.89 13.58 6.71
CA GLU A 161 4.66 13.15 5.33
C GLU A 161 4.28 11.67 5.25
N LEU A 162 4.92 10.82 6.05
CA LEU A 162 4.54 9.41 6.19
C LEU A 162 3.10 9.26 6.66
N THR A 163 2.70 10.05 7.66
CA THR A 163 1.31 10.06 8.15
C THR A 163 0.35 10.49 7.03
N LEU A 164 0.71 11.51 6.25
CA LEU A 164 -0.11 11.96 5.12
C LEU A 164 -0.26 10.87 4.06
N GLN A 165 0.84 10.24 3.64
CA GLN A 165 0.84 9.17 2.64
C GLN A 165 0.04 7.95 3.13
N MET A 166 0.10 7.63 4.42
CA MET A 166 -0.73 6.57 4.99
C MET A 166 -2.22 6.91 4.95
N ASN A 167 -2.59 8.15 5.26
CA ASN A 167 -3.98 8.59 5.14
C ASN A 167 -4.46 8.54 3.67
N LEU A 168 -3.61 8.92 2.71
CA LEU A 168 -3.92 8.80 1.28
C LEU A 168 -4.15 7.34 0.87
N LEU A 169 -3.30 6.41 1.31
CA LEU A 169 -3.49 4.97 1.09
C LEU A 169 -4.82 4.48 1.69
N GLU A 170 -5.18 4.93 2.89
CA GLU A 170 -6.44 4.56 3.51
C GLU A 170 -7.65 5.08 2.70
N LEU A 171 -7.57 6.30 2.17
CA LEU A 171 -8.61 6.85 1.29
C LEU A 171 -8.77 6.02 0.01
N ILE A 172 -7.66 5.69 -0.67
CA ILE A 172 -7.67 4.85 -1.88
C ILE A 172 -8.33 3.49 -1.58
N ARG A 173 -7.95 2.85 -0.46
CA ARG A 173 -8.53 1.55 -0.07
C ARG A 173 -10.01 1.63 0.26
N LYS A 174 -10.46 2.66 0.98
CA LYS A 174 -11.89 2.86 1.29
C LYS A 174 -12.72 3.13 0.02
N LEU A 175 -12.14 3.83 -0.95
CA LEU A 175 -12.78 4.09 -2.23
C LEU A 175 -12.92 2.79 -3.04
N GLN A 176 -11.86 1.98 -3.10
CA GLN A 176 -11.88 0.66 -3.75
C GLN A 176 -12.96 -0.26 -3.16
N GLN A 177 -13.13 -0.25 -1.83
CA GLN A 177 -14.17 -1.03 -1.16
C GLN A 177 -15.57 -0.59 -1.61
N LYS A 178 -15.84 0.71 -1.69
CA LYS A 178 -17.12 1.26 -2.15
C LYS A 178 -17.42 0.97 -3.62
N GLU A 179 -16.42 1.04 -4.50
CA GLU A 179 -16.60 0.62 -5.90
C GLU A 179 -16.98 -0.87 -5.96
N SER A 180 -16.29 -1.73 -5.21
CA SER A 180 -16.59 -3.18 -5.18
C SER A 180 -17.94 -3.55 -4.59
N GLU A 181 -18.44 -2.77 -3.62
CA GLU A 181 -19.78 -2.94 -3.03
C GLU A 181 -20.87 -2.50 -4.00
N SER A 182 -20.63 -1.41 -4.73
CA SER A 182 -21.54 -0.91 -5.75
C SER A 182 -21.70 -1.95 -6.88
N GLU A 183 -20.60 -2.53 -7.38
CA GLU A 183 -20.65 -3.57 -8.41
C GLU A 183 -21.42 -4.83 -7.98
N LYS A 184 -21.29 -5.23 -6.72
CA LYS A 184 -22.01 -6.38 -6.14
C LYS A 184 -23.50 -6.10 -5.90
N ALA A 185 -23.88 -4.85 -5.64
CA ALA A 185 -25.28 -4.46 -5.43
C ALA A 185 -26.09 -4.43 -6.74
N PHE A 186 -25.41 -4.38 -7.90
CA PHE A 186 -26.03 -4.37 -9.23
C PHE A 186 -25.83 -5.67 -10.03
N SER A 187 -25.18 -6.70 -9.45
CA SER A 187 -25.09 -8.07 -10.00
C SER A 187 -26.09 -9.02 -9.33
#